data_AF-A0A950C7P1-F1
#
_entry.id   AF-A0A950C7P1-F1
#
_cell.length_a   1.000
_cell.length_b   1.000
_cell.length_c   1.000
_cell.angle_alpha   90.00
_cell.angle_beta   90.00
_cell.angle_gamma   90.00
#
_symmetry.space_group_name_H-M   'P 1'
#
loop_
_entity.id
_entity.type
_entity.pdbx_description
1 polymer ?
#
loop_
_entity_poly.entity_id
_entity_poly.type
_entity_poly.pdbx_seq_one_letter_code
_entity_poly.pdbx_strand_id
1 'polypeptide(L)'
;QPEVAYYECLHELKLIVDLLHEGGLAKMHQFVSETAKYGDLTRGPRIVNERVKNEMRKVLKEVQSGRFARQWIRENATGRATYQKLLSEDVDRQIEKVGATLRARMPWLNEKRRA
;
A
#
# COMPACT_ATOMS: atom_id res chain seq x y z
N GLN A 1 6.06 6.28 18.25
CA GLN A 1 4.66 6.12 18.68
C GLN A 1 3.88 5.53 17.51
N PRO A 2 3.04 4.49 17.70
CA PRO A 2 2.30 3.85 16.60
C PRO A 2 1.43 4.82 15.78
N GLU A 3 0.90 5.85 16.42
CA GLU A 3 0.07 6.88 15.80
C GLU A 3 0.88 7.72 14.81
N VAL A 4 2.09 8.14 15.20
CA VAL A 4 3.00 8.88 14.31
C VAL A 4 3.39 8.00 13.12
N ALA A 5 3.70 6.72 13.36
CA ALA A 5 4.01 5.79 12.27
C ALA A 5 2.84 5.62 11.29
N TYR A 6 1.60 5.62 11.78
CA TYR A 6 0.41 5.57 10.92
C TYR A 6 0.31 6.83 10.03
N TYR A 7 0.55 8.02 10.59
CA TYR A 7 0.52 9.26 9.82
C TYR A 7 1.57 9.25 8.70
N GLU A 8 2.82 8.99 9.07
CA GLU A 8 3.98 9.04 8.17
C GLU A 8 3.98 7.94 7.10
N CYS A 9 3.50 6.73 7.43
CA CYS A 9 3.62 5.58 6.54
C CYS A 9 2.34 5.20 5.81
N LEU A 10 1.17 5.72 6.20
CA LEU A 10 -0.09 5.42 5.53
C LEU A 10 -0.95 6.65 5.25
N HIS A 11 -1.19 7.52 6.23
CA HIS A 11 -2.09 8.66 6.04
C HIS A 11 -1.57 9.62 4.95
N GLU A 12 -0.30 10.01 5.03
CA GLU A 12 0.31 10.95 4.08
C GLU A 12 0.56 10.34 2.70
N LEU A 13 0.56 9.00 2.58
CA LEU A 13 0.72 8.34 1.30
C LEU A 13 -0.36 8.77 0.30
N LYS A 14 -1.59 9.03 0.76
CA LYS A 14 -2.67 9.52 -0.10
C LYS A 14 -2.32 10.87 -0.73
N LEU A 15 -1.75 11.80 0.02
CA LEU A 15 -1.35 13.12 -0.49
C LEU A 15 -0.29 13.00 -1.59
N ILE A 16 0.74 12.18 -1.35
CA ILE A 16 1.80 11.94 -2.35
C ILE A 16 1.22 11.30 -3.61
N VAL A 17 0.35 10.29 -3.47
CA VAL A 17 -0.29 9.62 -4.60
C VAL A 17 -1.24 10.54 -5.37
N ASP A 18 -1.97 11.43 -4.68
CA ASP A 18 -2.83 12.43 -5.31
C ASP A 18 -1.98 13.38 -6.19
N LEU A 19 -0.83 13.87 -5.69
CA LEU A 19 0.11 14.68 -6.49
C LEU A 19 0.65 13.93 -7.72
N LEU A 20 1.00 12.65 -7.54
CA LEU A 20 1.46 11.80 -8.64
C LEU A 20 0.37 11.60 -9.70
N HIS A 21 -0.88 11.42 -9.28
CA HIS A 21 -2.01 11.27 -10.19
C HIS A 21 -2.30 12.57 -10.95
N GLU A 22 -2.22 13.72 -10.27
CA GLU A 22 -2.52 15.02 -10.85
C GLU A 22 -1.47 15.53 -11.84
N GLY A 23 -0.20 15.14 -11.70
CA GLY A 23 0.86 15.67 -12.57
C GLY A 23 2.17 14.88 -12.60
N GLY A 24 2.14 13.62 -12.21
CA GLY A 24 3.29 12.71 -12.23
C GLY A 24 4.38 13.09 -11.21
N LEU A 25 5.55 12.48 -11.40
CA LEU A 25 6.74 12.70 -10.55
C LEU A 25 7.16 14.18 -10.51
N ALA A 26 7.03 14.89 -11.64
CA ALA A 26 7.39 16.29 -11.73
C ALA A 26 6.56 17.16 -10.77
N LYS A 27 5.24 16.99 -10.75
CA LYS A 27 4.36 17.71 -9.82
C LYS A 27 4.65 17.30 -8.38
N MET A 28 4.76 15.99 -8.09
CA MET A 28 5.09 15.54 -6.74
C MET A 28 6.39 16.17 -6.22
N HIS A 29 7.46 16.19 -7.03
CA HIS A 29 8.71 16.84 -6.65
C HIS A 29 8.55 18.35 -6.46
N GLN A 30 7.77 19.07 -7.26
CA GLN A 30 7.53 20.50 -7.03
C GLN A 30 6.93 20.82 -5.66
N PHE A 31 6.14 19.90 -5.10
CA PHE A 31 5.37 20.13 -3.87
C PHE A 31 6.03 19.58 -2.59
N VAL A 32 7.13 18.83 -2.70
CA VAL A 32 7.88 18.33 -1.54
C VAL A 32 9.18 19.10 -1.34
N SER A 33 9.71 19.08 -0.10
CA SER A 33 10.94 19.80 0.25
C SER A 33 12.17 19.25 -0.47
N GLU A 34 13.23 20.07 -0.58
CA GLU A 34 14.52 19.63 -1.15
C GLU A 34 15.12 18.44 -0.39
N THR A 35 14.95 18.40 0.94
CA THR A 35 15.37 17.26 1.75
C THR A 35 14.63 15.98 1.39
N ALA A 36 13.31 16.05 1.16
CA ALA A 36 12.50 14.92 0.74
C ALA A 36 12.87 14.43 -0.66
N LYS A 37 13.11 15.36 -1.61
CA LYS A 37 13.60 15.01 -2.97
C LYS A 37 14.92 14.26 -2.91
N TYR A 38 15.90 14.80 -2.17
CA TYR A 38 17.19 14.16 -2.01
C TYR A 38 17.05 12.78 -1.36
N GLY A 39 16.15 12.65 -0.38
CA GLY A 39 15.73 11.38 0.21
C GLY A 39 15.22 10.39 -0.84
N ASP A 40 14.16 10.75 -1.57
CA ASP A 40 13.55 9.92 -2.62
C ASP A 40 14.59 9.43 -3.63
N LEU A 41 15.31 10.36 -4.26
CA LEU A 41 16.24 10.06 -5.37
C LEU A 41 17.37 9.11 -5.00
N THR A 42 17.77 9.06 -3.73
CA THR A 42 18.93 8.26 -3.28
C THR A 42 18.54 7.07 -2.39
N ARG A 43 17.41 7.13 -1.68
CA ARG A 43 16.93 6.05 -0.79
C ARG A 43 15.89 5.19 -1.49
N GLY A 44 15.06 5.74 -2.38
CA GLY A 44 14.06 5.00 -3.15
C GLY A 44 14.66 3.79 -3.89
N PRO A 45 15.72 3.98 -4.72
CA PRO A 45 16.38 2.87 -5.42
C PRO A 45 17.05 1.83 -4.52
N ARG A 46 17.36 2.15 -3.26
CA ARG A 46 17.89 1.19 -2.29
C ARG A 46 16.81 0.21 -1.82
N ILE A 47 15.56 0.68 -1.71
CA ILE A 47 14.40 -0.12 -1.31
C ILE A 47 13.83 -0.87 -2.51
N VAL A 48 13.46 -0.15 -3.58
CA VAL A 48 12.95 -0.74 -4.83
C VAL A 48 14.10 -0.94 -5.80
N ASN A 49 14.91 -1.95 -5.53
CA ASN A 49 16.11 -2.28 -6.30
C ASN A 49 15.84 -3.36 -7.38
N GLU A 50 16.90 -3.80 -8.08
CA GLU A 50 16.79 -4.82 -9.14
C GLU A 50 16.27 -6.18 -8.64
N ARG A 51 16.52 -6.55 -7.37
CA ARG A 51 15.94 -7.76 -6.79
C ARG A 51 14.41 -7.64 -6.74
N VAL A 52 13.88 -6.50 -6.30
CA VAL A 52 12.43 -6.26 -6.28
C VAL A 52 11.85 -6.31 -7.70
N LYS A 53 12.51 -5.68 -8.68
CA LYS A 53 12.07 -5.73 -10.08
C LYS A 53 12.11 -7.15 -10.66
N ASN A 54 13.08 -7.97 -10.26
CA ASN A 54 13.15 -9.38 -10.66
C ASN A 54 12.00 -10.20 -10.08
N GLU A 55 11.63 -9.97 -8.82
CA GLU A 55 10.44 -10.61 -8.23
C GLU A 55 9.16 -10.17 -8.94
N MET A 56 9.00 -8.88 -9.27
CA MET A 56 7.87 -8.39 -10.08
C MET A 56 7.78 -9.12 -11.43
N ARG A 57 8.92 -9.34 -12.11
CA ARG A 57 8.97 -10.12 -13.36
C ARG A 57 8.56 -11.58 -13.18
N LYS A 58 8.93 -12.22 -12.06
CA LYS A 58 8.50 -13.60 -11.74
C LYS A 58 7.01 -13.67 -11.50
N VAL A 59 6.46 -12.78 -10.68
CA VAL A 59 5.02 -12.68 -10.40
C VAL A 59 4.24 -12.51 -11.71
N LEU A 60 4.69 -11.65 -12.62
CA LEU A 60 4.07 -11.48 -13.93
C LEU A 60 4.05 -12.80 -14.73
N LYS A 61 5.16 -13.57 -14.75
CA LYS A 61 5.20 -14.88 -15.42
C LYS A 61 4.23 -15.89 -14.79
N GLU A 62 4.06 -15.86 -13.47
CA GLU A 62 3.10 -16.74 -12.78
C GLU A 62 1.65 -16.41 -13.14
N VAL A 63 1.35 -15.12 -13.33
CA VAL A 63 0.04 -14.66 -13.82
C VAL A 63 -0.16 -15.09 -15.28
N GLN A 64 0.78 -14.75 -16.17
CA GLN A 64 0.67 -15.03 -17.62
C GLN A 64 0.63 -16.53 -17.94
N SER A 65 1.33 -17.37 -17.17
CA SER A 65 1.29 -18.84 -17.32
C SER A 65 0.04 -19.50 -16.73
N GLY A 66 -0.87 -18.71 -16.12
CA GLY A 66 -2.06 -19.19 -15.44
C GLY A 66 -1.78 -19.95 -14.13
N ARG A 67 -0.54 -19.95 -13.64
CA ARG A 67 -0.17 -20.63 -12.39
C ARG A 67 -0.96 -20.03 -11.22
N PHE A 68 -0.97 -18.71 -11.11
CA PHE A 68 -1.72 -18.00 -10.07
C PHE A 68 -3.22 -18.31 -10.16
N ALA A 69 -3.80 -18.29 -11.36
CA ALA A 69 -5.22 -18.61 -11.57
C ALA A 69 -5.57 -20.04 -11.13
N ARG A 70 -4.75 -21.05 -11.48
CA ARG A 70 -4.95 -22.44 -11.04
C ARG A 70 -4.83 -22.59 -9.51
N GLN A 71 -3.90 -21.87 -8.88
CA GLN A 71 -3.77 -21.84 -7.43
C GLN A 71 -5.02 -21.25 -6.77
N TRP A 72 -5.50 -20.12 -7.27
CA TRP A 72 -6.70 -19.47 -6.74
C TRP A 72 -7.96 -20.33 -6.89
N ILE A 73 -8.17 -20.93 -8.08
CA ILE A 73 -9.31 -21.82 -8.31
C ILE A 73 -9.30 -22.99 -7.32
N ARG A 74 -8.12 -23.59 -7.08
CA ARG A 74 -7.96 -24.69 -6.13
C ARG A 74 -8.27 -24.26 -4.70
N GLU A 75 -7.67 -23.16 -4.24
CA GLU A 75 -7.91 -22.59 -2.91
C GLU A 75 -9.40 -22.27 -2.69
N ASN A 76 -10.06 -21.74 -3.73
CA ASN A 76 -11.48 -21.46 -3.68
C ASN A 76 -12.34 -22.73 -3.62
N ALA A 77 -12.00 -23.75 -4.40
CA ALA A 77 -12.68 -25.04 -4.40
C ALA A 77 -12.53 -25.81 -3.07
N THR A 78 -11.44 -25.56 -2.32
CA THR A 78 -11.18 -26.16 -1.00
C THR A 78 -11.65 -25.30 0.17
N GLY A 79 -12.53 -24.31 -0.07
CA GLY A 79 -13.17 -23.53 1.00
C GLY A 79 -12.37 -22.33 1.52
N ARG A 80 -11.27 -21.93 0.86
CA ARG A 80 -10.52 -20.69 1.13
C ARG A 80 -9.87 -20.59 2.52
N ALA A 81 -9.47 -21.71 3.13
CA ALA A 81 -8.89 -21.72 4.47
C ALA A 81 -7.59 -20.88 4.56
N THR A 82 -6.68 -21.03 3.59
CA THR A 82 -5.43 -20.26 3.54
C THR A 82 -5.73 -18.78 3.30
N TYR A 83 -6.63 -18.48 2.37
CA TYR A 83 -7.04 -17.11 2.07
C TYR A 83 -7.64 -16.41 3.30
N GLN A 84 -8.57 -17.07 4.01
CA GLN A 84 -9.19 -16.51 5.21
C GLN A 84 -8.15 -16.26 6.32
N LYS A 85 -7.21 -17.19 6.51
CA LYS A 85 -6.10 -17.01 7.45
C LYS A 85 -5.27 -15.77 7.09
N LEU A 86 -4.79 -15.67 5.84
CA LEU A 86 -4.00 -14.53 5.38
C LEU A 86 -4.75 -13.21 5.53
N LEU A 87 -6.05 -13.19 5.23
CA LEU A 87 -6.89 -12.00 5.39
C LEU A 87 -7.03 -11.61 6.86
N SER A 88 -7.32 -12.59 7.75
CA SER A 88 -7.42 -12.33 9.19
C SER A 88 -6.13 -11.77 9.77
N GLU A 89 -4.98 -12.33 9.37
CA GLU A 89 -3.67 -11.86 9.80
C GLU A 89 -3.36 -10.44 9.34
N ASP A 90 -3.90 -9.98 8.20
CA ASP A 90 -3.67 -8.63 7.70
C ASP A 90 -4.57 -7.60 8.40
N VAL A 91 -5.85 -7.94 8.64
CA VAL A 91 -6.80 -7.05 9.33
C VAL A 91 -6.57 -6.96 10.85
N ASP A 92 -5.94 -7.98 11.45
CA ASP A 92 -5.62 -8.00 12.89
C ASP A 92 -4.36 -7.20 13.24
N ARG A 93 -3.66 -6.66 12.24
CA ARG A 93 -2.41 -5.90 12.42
C ARG A 93 -2.63 -4.64 13.25
N GLN A 94 -1.57 -4.24 13.95
CA GLN A 94 -1.57 -3.01 14.77
C GLN A 94 -2.00 -1.77 13.98
N ILE A 95 -1.63 -1.68 12.71
CA ILE A 95 -1.95 -0.55 11.82
C ILE A 95 -3.47 -0.34 11.70
N GLU A 96 -4.27 -1.40 11.70
CA GLU A 96 -5.74 -1.29 11.61
C GLU A 96 -6.36 -0.82 12.92
N LYS A 97 -5.87 -1.29 14.07
CA LYS A 97 -6.35 -0.85 15.39
C LYS A 97 -6.05 0.64 15.63
N VAL A 98 -4.81 1.04 15.36
CA VAL A 98 -4.37 2.44 15.47
C VAL A 98 -5.11 3.30 14.44
N GLY A 99 -5.16 2.83 13.19
CA GLY A 99 -5.81 3.51 12.08
C GLY A 99 -7.30 3.76 12.29
N ALA A 100 -8.04 2.78 12.83
CA ALA A 100 -9.47 2.96 13.11
C ALA A 100 -9.71 4.10 14.11
N THR A 101 -8.90 4.16 15.17
CA THR A 101 -8.99 5.22 16.19
C THR A 101 -8.67 6.59 15.60
N LEU A 102 -7.64 6.68 14.75
CA LEU A 102 -7.25 7.93 14.10
C LEU A 102 -8.29 8.39 13.07
N ARG A 103 -8.74 7.50 12.18
CA ARG A 103 -9.76 7.80 11.16
C ARG A 103 -11.10 8.22 11.78
N ALA A 104 -11.47 7.69 12.94
CA ALA A 104 -12.68 8.10 13.66
C ALA A 104 -12.67 9.59 14.08
N ARG A 105 -11.49 10.18 14.27
CA ARG A 105 -11.30 11.59 14.65
C ARG A 105 -11.21 12.52 13.44
N MET A 106 -11.32 12.01 12.22
CA MET A 106 -11.22 12.77 10.96
C MET A 106 -12.62 12.98 10.38
N PRO A 107 -13.30 14.11 10.63
CA PRO A 107 -14.71 14.28 10.27
C PRO A 107 -14.97 14.15 8.77
N TRP A 108 -14.04 14.60 7.94
CA TRP A 108 -14.12 14.54 6.47
C TRP A 108 -14.11 13.10 5.91
N LEU A 109 -13.62 12.11 6.66
CA LEU A 109 -13.71 10.70 6.26
C LEU A 109 -15.09 10.08 6.57
N ASN A 110 -15.87 10.73 7.43
CA ASN A 110 -17.17 10.23 7.90
C ASN A 110 -18.36 10.89 7.18
N GLU A 111 -18.14 11.84 6.27
CA GLU A 111 -19.22 12.51 5.53
C GLU A 111 -20.06 11.54 4.70
N LYS A 112 -19.45 10.50 4.11
CA LYS A 112 -20.18 9.43 3.37
C LYS A 112 -21.00 8.49 4.26
N ARG A 113 -20.85 8.55 5.59
CA ARG A 113 -21.69 7.78 6.54
C ARG A 113 -22.93 8.55 7.00
N ARG A 114 -23.06 9.84 6.64
CA ARG A 114 -24.13 10.74 7.07
C ARG A 114 -25.12 11.10 5.96
N ALA A 115 -24.93 10.59 4.75
CA ALA A 115 -25.88 10.64 3.63
C ALA A 115 -26.42 9.23 3.37
#